data_AF-A0A498ANK9-F1
#
_entry.id   AF-A0A498ANK9-F1
#
_cell.length_a   1.000
_cell.length_b   1.000
_cell.length_c   1.000
_cell.angle_alpha   90.00
_cell.angle_beta   90.00
_cell.angle_gamma   90.00
#
_symmetry.space_group_name_H-M   'P 1'
#
loop_
_entity.id
_entity.type
_entity.pdbx_description
1 polymer ?
#
loop_
_entity_poly.entity_id
_entity_poly.type
_entity_poly.pdbx_seq_one_letter_code
_entity_poly.pdbx_strand_id
1 'polypeptide(L)'
;MKRRILTAGLALAVVTGGMAAPTAAPASAAPAAGVLAPAAQALAAPDIAIADVQAHLTQFQSIATQNGGNRRAGSAGYTASVAYVKTKLQAAGYTVTEQVCTDCTYRSNNLIAEWPGGPADQVVMFGAHLDGVSAGPGINDNATGSAALLENALVLARQNPTMTKRVRFAWWTDEEQGLNGSDFYVRSLSATQRGYVKGYYNFDMVGSTNGGYFINRITSTTAAPLKAYWDSLNIQPEENVEGQGRSDDYSFQQAGIPTSGYAAGASARKTSAQAAKWGGTSGSAYDPCYHRSCDTTSNVSATVLNRSADGIAYAVWQLAVGTGTNDFSVAVSPTSGSVQRGASTTATVATATTGGTAQTVSLLATGAPAGVTVSFSPSSVASGGSATMTVSASASAPVGTYTLTVTGAGSGGVSRSASYTLTVGGGGGCAGGQLIGNGGFESGSSPWTASSGVITNDTRQPARTGSYKAWLLGYGSTRTETLSQSVTIPAGCASYTLSFWLHVDTAETTTSTAYDRLVVQVGTATLATYSNLNAAAGYTQRSFNVAGYAGQTVTLKFTGTEDASLQTSFVVDDVTLQAS
;
A
#
# COMPACT_ATOMS: atom_id res chain seq x y z
N MET A 1 -48.08 -49.82 47.31
CA MET A 1 -48.90 -51.03 47.02
C MET A 1 -49.96 -50.63 45.98
N LYS A 2 -50.00 -51.32 44.83
CA LYS A 2 -51.10 -51.45 43.83
C LYS A 2 -51.61 -50.16 43.14
N ARG A 3 -51.24 -49.89 41.87
CA ARG A 3 -51.79 -50.40 40.57
C ARG A 3 -53.14 -49.77 40.16
N ARG A 4 -53.19 -49.18 38.96
CA ARG A 4 -53.99 -49.66 37.82
C ARG A 4 -53.56 -49.05 36.48
N ILE A 5 -53.53 -49.93 35.48
CA ILE A 5 -53.21 -49.79 34.06
C ILE A 5 -54.53 -49.71 33.28
N LEU A 6 -54.56 -49.08 32.11
CA LEU A 6 -55.35 -49.54 30.94
C LEU A 6 -54.81 -48.96 29.62
N THR A 7 -54.79 -49.82 28.61
CA THR A 7 -54.20 -49.71 27.26
C THR A 7 -55.30 -49.84 26.18
N ALA A 8 -54.92 -49.52 24.93
CA ALA A 8 -55.53 -49.83 23.62
C ALA A 8 -56.67 -48.90 23.12
N GLY A 9 -56.84 -48.60 21.84
CA GLY A 9 -56.26 -49.18 20.62
C GLY A 9 -56.64 -48.41 19.33
N LEU A 10 -56.11 -48.93 18.22
CA LEU A 10 -56.11 -48.50 16.82
C LEU A 10 -57.49 -48.33 16.14
N ALA A 11 -57.61 -47.43 15.16
CA ALA A 11 -58.58 -47.56 14.05
C ALA A 11 -58.02 -46.95 12.74
N LEU A 12 -58.04 -47.78 11.70
CA LEU A 12 -57.64 -47.53 10.31
C LEU A 12 -58.92 -47.38 9.47
N ALA A 13 -59.00 -46.39 8.58
CA ALA A 13 -60.02 -46.32 7.54
C ALA A 13 -59.42 -45.86 6.20
N VAL A 14 -59.58 -46.72 5.19
CA VAL A 14 -59.23 -46.50 3.78
C VAL A 14 -60.53 -46.23 3.02
N VAL A 15 -60.59 -45.16 2.22
CA VAL A 15 -61.50 -45.07 1.07
C VAL A 15 -60.77 -44.45 -0.13
N THR A 16 -61.05 -45.05 -1.27
CA THR A 16 -60.50 -45.00 -2.62
C THR A 16 -60.84 -43.74 -3.44
N GLY A 17 -59.99 -43.41 -4.42
CA GLY A 17 -60.45 -43.09 -5.79
C GLY A 17 -59.98 -41.79 -6.43
N GLY A 18 -59.18 -41.91 -7.52
CA GLY A 18 -59.48 -41.23 -8.78
C GLY A 18 -58.79 -39.90 -9.12
N MET A 19 -57.84 -39.99 -10.07
CA MET A 19 -57.59 -39.07 -11.21
C MET A 19 -57.34 -37.58 -10.95
N ALA A 20 -56.11 -37.15 -11.25
CA ALA A 20 -55.78 -36.26 -12.38
C ALA A 20 -54.37 -35.68 -12.17
N ALA A 21 -53.46 -35.93 -13.11
CA ALA A 21 -52.19 -35.21 -13.16
C ALA A 21 -52.45 -33.77 -13.62
N PRO A 22 -52.03 -32.73 -12.87
CA PRO A 22 -51.92 -31.40 -13.42
C PRO A 22 -50.55 -31.25 -14.08
N THR A 23 -50.62 -30.84 -15.33
CA THR A 23 -49.54 -30.35 -16.18
C THR A 23 -48.69 -29.31 -15.44
N ALA A 24 -47.36 -29.47 -15.51
CA ALA A 24 -46.41 -28.47 -15.04
C ALA A 24 -46.62 -27.16 -15.82
N ALA A 25 -47.04 -26.11 -15.12
CA ALA A 25 -47.01 -24.74 -15.63
C ALA A 25 -45.55 -24.25 -15.68
N PRO A 26 -45.16 -23.44 -16.68
CA PRO A 26 -43.80 -22.92 -16.75
C PRO A 26 -43.56 -21.96 -15.60
N ALA A 27 -42.44 -22.13 -14.92
CA ALA A 27 -41.98 -21.21 -13.87
C ALA A 27 -41.84 -19.81 -14.47
N SER A 28 -42.67 -18.87 -14.01
CA SER A 28 -42.44 -17.45 -14.21
C SER A 28 -41.12 -17.08 -13.54
N ALA A 29 -40.15 -16.62 -14.33
CA ALA A 29 -38.87 -16.13 -13.84
C ALA A 29 -39.09 -15.04 -12.80
N ALA A 30 -38.65 -15.30 -11.57
CA ALA A 30 -38.47 -14.26 -10.56
C ALA A 30 -37.46 -13.22 -11.09
N PRO A 31 -37.65 -11.91 -10.82
CA PRO A 31 -36.68 -10.92 -11.24
C PRO A 31 -35.33 -11.24 -10.57
N ALA A 32 -34.27 -11.18 -11.37
CA ALA A 32 -32.90 -11.35 -10.89
C ALA A 32 -32.68 -10.46 -9.66
N ALA A 33 -32.29 -11.08 -8.55
CA ALA A 33 -31.84 -10.38 -7.37
C ALA A 33 -30.75 -9.40 -7.79
N GLY A 34 -31.04 -8.10 -7.66
CA GLY A 34 -30.04 -7.06 -7.82
C GLY A 34 -28.86 -7.42 -6.93
N VAL A 35 -27.68 -7.46 -7.54
CA VAL A 35 -26.41 -7.63 -6.83
C VAL A 35 -26.35 -6.48 -5.83
N LEU A 36 -26.65 -6.76 -4.56
CA LEU A 36 -26.37 -5.83 -3.47
C LEU A 36 -24.88 -5.51 -3.56
N ALA A 37 -24.56 -4.23 -3.64
CA ALA A 37 -23.19 -3.76 -3.49
C ALA A 37 -22.58 -4.46 -2.26
N PRO A 38 -21.31 -4.91 -2.31
CA PRO A 38 -20.68 -5.52 -1.16
C PRO A 38 -20.82 -4.55 0.01
N ALA A 39 -21.43 -5.00 1.11
CA ALA A 39 -21.41 -4.25 2.35
C ALA A 39 -19.94 -3.94 2.64
N ALA A 40 -19.60 -2.66 2.78
CA ALA A 40 -18.25 -2.25 3.17
C ALA A 40 -17.88 -3.09 4.40
N GLN A 41 -16.82 -3.91 4.27
CA GLN A 41 -16.36 -4.73 5.39
C GLN A 41 -16.04 -3.79 6.55
N ALA A 42 -16.66 -4.04 7.70
CA ALA A 42 -16.44 -3.25 8.89
C ALA A 42 -14.94 -3.22 9.20
N LEU A 43 -14.39 -2.01 9.38
CA LEU A 43 -13.01 -1.85 9.81
C LEU A 43 -12.77 -2.58 11.14
N ALA A 44 -11.68 -3.35 11.24
CA ALA A 44 -11.31 -3.98 12.50
C ALA A 44 -10.81 -2.90 13.48
N ALA A 45 -11.64 -2.58 14.46
CA ALA A 45 -11.25 -1.70 15.56
C ALA A 45 -10.30 -2.45 16.51
N PRO A 46 -9.30 -1.78 17.11
CA PRO A 46 -8.49 -2.37 18.17
C PRO A 46 -9.35 -2.69 19.39
N ASP A 47 -8.98 -3.77 20.08
CA ASP A 47 -9.48 -4.09 21.41
C ASP A 47 -9.02 -3.02 22.42
N ILE A 48 -9.91 -2.64 23.34
CA ILE A 48 -9.61 -1.72 24.43
C ILE A 48 -9.37 -2.53 25.69
N ALA A 49 -8.11 -2.60 26.11
CA ALA A 49 -7.72 -3.37 27.28
C ALA A 49 -8.46 -2.88 28.55
N ILE A 50 -9.35 -3.73 29.09
CA ILE A 50 -10.12 -3.40 30.31
C ILE A 50 -9.24 -3.00 31.49
N ALA A 51 -8.03 -3.55 31.58
CA ALA A 51 -7.07 -3.21 32.62
C ALA A 51 -6.68 -1.73 32.59
N ASP A 52 -6.51 -1.15 31.40
CA ASP A 52 -6.15 0.27 31.24
C ASP A 52 -7.35 1.17 31.60
N VAL A 53 -8.56 0.79 31.18
CA VAL A 53 -9.79 1.49 31.59
C VAL A 53 -9.97 1.44 33.12
N GLN A 54 -9.77 0.28 33.75
CA GLN A 54 -9.84 0.12 35.21
C GLN A 54 -8.73 0.88 35.94
N ALA A 55 -7.56 1.06 35.33
CA ALA A 55 -6.50 1.91 35.88
C ALA A 55 -6.94 3.39 35.92
N HIS A 56 -7.63 3.87 34.89
CA HIS A 56 -8.24 5.21 34.92
C HIS A 56 -9.31 5.33 36.03
N LEU A 57 -10.17 4.33 36.20
CA LEU A 57 -11.16 4.34 37.30
C LEU A 57 -10.51 4.38 38.68
N THR A 58 -9.44 3.61 38.87
CA THR A 58 -8.65 3.63 40.10
C THR A 58 -8.05 5.01 40.35
N GLN A 59 -7.59 5.69 39.30
CA GLN A 59 -7.09 7.05 39.42
C GLN A 59 -8.19 8.06 39.77
N PHE A 60 -9.37 7.98 39.15
CA PHE A 60 -10.51 8.83 39.52
C PHE A 60 -10.96 8.60 40.97
N GLN A 61 -10.99 7.34 41.42
CA GLN A 61 -11.25 6.99 42.82
C GLN A 61 -10.22 7.62 43.76
N SER A 62 -8.94 7.52 43.43
CA SER A 62 -7.85 8.13 44.21
C SER A 62 -7.98 9.65 44.28
N ILE A 63 -8.29 10.29 43.16
CA ILE A 63 -8.57 11.73 43.08
C ILE A 63 -9.74 12.12 43.99
N ALA A 64 -10.86 11.38 43.92
CA ALA A 64 -12.01 11.64 44.76
C ALA A 64 -11.64 11.53 46.26
N THR A 65 -11.00 10.42 46.66
CA THR A 65 -10.57 10.18 48.04
C THR A 65 -9.68 11.29 48.58
N GLN A 66 -8.74 11.79 47.76
CA GLN A 66 -7.82 12.86 48.15
C GLN A 66 -8.48 14.24 48.22
N ASN A 67 -9.67 14.41 47.64
CA ASN A 67 -10.33 15.71 47.48
C ASN A 67 -11.74 15.74 48.07
N GLY A 68 -11.92 15.17 49.28
CA GLY A 68 -13.19 15.22 50.00
C GLY A 68 -14.21 14.17 49.56
N GLY A 69 -13.75 13.07 48.96
CA GLY A 69 -14.55 11.90 48.62
C GLY A 69 -15.40 12.02 47.36
N ASN A 70 -15.25 13.07 46.56
CA ASN A 70 -16.08 13.32 45.38
C ASN A 70 -15.33 14.05 44.25
N ARG A 71 -15.98 14.14 43.09
CA ARG A 71 -15.47 14.83 41.88
C ARG A 71 -16.52 15.81 41.33
N ARG A 72 -17.37 16.38 42.18
CA ARG A 72 -18.42 17.32 41.78
C ARG A 72 -17.85 18.52 41.05
N ALA A 73 -18.57 19.04 40.06
CA ALA A 73 -18.26 20.31 39.42
C ALA A 73 -17.90 21.41 40.44
N GLY A 74 -16.93 22.26 40.06
CA GLY A 74 -16.30 23.27 40.92
C GLY A 74 -15.48 22.76 42.11
N SER A 75 -15.41 21.45 42.38
CA SER A 75 -14.58 20.91 43.48
C SER A 75 -13.10 20.76 43.08
N ALA A 76 -12.24 20.60 44.10
CA ALA A 76 -10.84 20.22 43.89
C ALA A 76 -10.71 18.84 43.20
N GLY A 77 -11.62 17.90 43.49
CA GLY A 77 -11.65 16.57 42.87
C GLY A 77 -11.98 16.64 41.37
N TYR A 78 -12.89 17.51 40.97
CA TYR A 78 -13.16 17.76 39.54
C TYR A 78 -11.94 18.38 38.85
N THR A 79 -11.37 19.43 39.44
CA THR A 79 -10.19 20.11 38.91
C THR A 79 -9.01 19.14 38.70
N ALA A 80 -8.76 18.26 39.67
CA ALA A 80 -7.74 17.22 39.56
C ALA A 80 -8.08 16.16 38.49
N SER A 81 -9.37 15.84 38.31
CA SER A 81 -9.83 14.94 37.25
C SER A 81 -9.57 15.53 35.86
N VAL A 82 -9.89 16.81 35.65
CA VAL A 82 -9.59 17.53 34.39
C VAL A 82 -8.09 17.52 34.12
N ALA A 83 -7.27 17.85 35.13
CA ALA A 83 -5.82 17.87 34.99
C ALA A 83 -5.24 16.49 34.60
N TYR A 84 -5.77 15.42 35.17
CA TYR A 84 -5.37 14.04 34.84
C TYR A 84 -5.66 13.71 33.37
N VAL A 85 -6.90 13.91 32.93
CA VAL A 85 -7.34 13.61 31.55
C VAL A 85 -6.56 14.46 30.55
N LYS A 86 -6.44 15.77 30.82
CA LYS A 86 -5.65 16.71 30.01
C LYS A 86 -4.21 16.24 29.81
N THR A 87 -3.53 15.89 30.90
CA THR A 87 -2.11 15.49 30.86
C THR A 87 -1.92 14.26 29.98
N LYS A 88 -2.80 13.26 30.10
CA LYS A 88 -2.75 12.04 29.26
C LYS A 88 -2.96 12.35 27.78
N LEU A 89 -3.95 13.18 27.45
CA LEU A 89 -4.28 13.54 26.06
C LEU A 89 -3.19 14.40 25.41
N GLN A 90 -2.64 15.38 26.14
CA GLN A 90 -1.53 16.19 25.63
C GLN A 90 -0.28 15.34 25.37
N ALA A 91 0.04 14.40 26.27
CA ALA A 91 1.13 13.45 26.07
C ALA A 91 0.92 12.54 24.85
N ALA A 92 -0.34 12.26 24.51
CA ALA A 92 -0.73 11.48 23.32
C ALA A 92 -0.82 12.32 22.03
N GLY A 93 -0.52 13.62 22.07
CA GLY A 93 -0.47 14.49 20.89
C GLY A 93 -1.79 15.18 20.51
N TYR A 94 -2.81 15.14 21.37
CA TYR A 94 -4.06 15.87 21.14
C TYR A 94 -3.88 17.38 21.32
N THR A 95 -4.63 18.16 20.55
CA THR A 95 -4.84 19.58 20.85
C THR A 95 -5.94 19.69 21.90
N VAL A 96 -5.56 20.04 23.13
CA VAL A 96 -6.48 20.05 24.28
C VAL A 96 -6.83 21.48 24.69
N THR A 97 -8.13 21.76 24.80
CA THR A 97 -8.71 23.04 25.22
C THR A 97 -9.51 22.85 26.50
N GLU A 98 -9.21 23.67 27.52
CA GLU A 98 -10.09 23.83 28.69
C GLU A 98 -11.04 25.00 28.43
N GLN A 99 -12.33 24.72 28.32
CA GLN A 99 -13.37 25.73 28.17
C GLN A 99 -14.02 25.98 29.51
N VAL A 100 -13.76 27.15 30.09
CA VAL A 100 -14.40 27.59 31.35
C VAL A 100 -15.89 27.80 31.10
N CYS A 101 -16.75 27.03 31.78
CA CYS A 101 -18.19 27.25 31.78
C CYS A 101 -18.53 28.38 32.76
N THR A 102 -18.80 29.56 32.23
CA THR A 102 -18.94 30.79 33.04
C THR A 102 -20.31 30.96 33.67
N ASP A 103 -21.34 30.29 33.14
CA ASP A 103 -22.73 30.34 33.61
C ASP A 103 -23.20 29.00 34.22
N CYS A 104 -22.31 28.00 34.36
CA CYS A 104 -22.58 26.77 35.09
C CYS A 104 -22.87 27.04 36.58
N THR A 105 -23.69 26.17 37.18
CA THR A 105 -24.04 26.22 38.61
C THR A 105 -22.79 26.18 39.47
N TYR A 106 -21.89 25.24 39.18
CA TYR A 106 -20.53 25.27 39.65
C TYR A 106 -19.58 25.61 38.50
N ARG A 107 -18.94 26.77 38.60
CA ARG A 107 -17.97 27.22 37.59
C ARG A 107 -16.78 26.27 37.53
N SER A 108 -16.66 25.53 36.43
CA SER A 108 -15.53 24.65 36.12
C SER A 108 -15.36 24.46 34.61
N ASN A 109 -14.37 23.68 34.19
CA ASN A 109 -13.95 23.59 32.80
C ASN A 109 -14.50 22.34 32.13
N ASN A 110 -15.15 22.50 30.97
CA ASN A 110 -15.19 21.42 29.99
C ASN A 110 -13.77 21.16 29.46
N LEU A 111 -13.46 19.92 29.10
CA LEU A 111 -12.19 19.56 28.46
C LEU A 111 -12.47 19.02 27.06
N ILE A 112 -11.94 19.69 26.03
CA ILE A 112 -12.12 19.31 24.62
C ILE A 112 -10.77 18.88 24.06
N ALA A 113 -10.70 17.70 23.46
CA ALA A 113 -9.49 17.17 22.85
C ALA A 113 -9.71 16.86 21.37
N GLU A 114 -9.00 17.59 20.52
CA GLU A 114 -9.05 17.43 19.07
C GLU A 114 -7.90 16.52 18.59
N TRP A 115 -8.22 15.46 17.87
CA TRP A 115 -7.21 14.72 17.12
C TRP A 115 -6.79 15.52 15.87
N PRO A 116 -5.49 15.72 15.61
CA PRO A 116 -5.03 16.55 14.48
C PRO A 116 -5.37 15.97 13.09
N GLY A 117 -5.62 14.66 12.98
CA GLY A 117 -5.94 14.01 11.72
C GLY A 117 -7.38 14.27 11.21
N GLY A 118 -7.54 14.32 9.89
CA GLY A 118 -8.85 14.40 9.22
C GLY A 118 -9.35 15.83 8.96
N PRO A 119 -10.38 16.00 8.11
CA PRO A 119 -10.92 17.31 7.73
C PRO A 119 -11.61 18.03 8.90
N ALA A 120 -11.28 19.31 9.10
CA ALA A 120 -11.76 20.13 10.23
C ALA A 120 -13.26 20.45 10.21
N ASP A 121 -13.89 20.36 9.04
CA ASP A 121 -15.30 20.62 8.78
C ASP A 121 -16.17 19.34 8.79
N GLN A 122 -15.55 18.20 9.10
CA GLN A 122 -16.16 16.87 9.19
C GLN A 122 -15.78 16.24 10.53
N VAL A 123 -16.43 16.68 11.61
CA VAL A 123 -16.12 16.26 12.99
C VAL A 123 -17.12 15.22 13.47
N VAL A 124 -16.62 14.12 14.04
CA VAL A 124 -17.41 13.18 14.85
C VAL A 124 -16.99 13.37 16.29
N MET A 125 -17.97 13.64 17.16
CA MET A 125 -17.72 13.94 18.57
C MET A 125 -18.11 12.77 19.46
N PHE A 126 -17.29 12.51 20.47
CA PHE A 126 -17.55 11.50 21.49
C PHE A 126 -17.38 12.15 22.87
N GLY A 127 -18.32 11.93 23.79
CA GLY A 127 -18.32 12.63 25.07
C GLY A 127 -18.86 11.82 26.24
N ALA A 128 -18.47 12.27 27.43
CA ALA A 128 -18.93 11.79 28.73
C ALA A 128 -18.76 12.92 29.74
N HIS A 129 -19.72 13.17 30.63
CA HIS A 129 -19.44 14.07 31.74
C HIS A 129 -18.38 13.50 32.68
N LEU A 130 -17.58 14.40 33.25
CA LEU A 130 -16.47 14.07 34.13
C LEU A 130 -16.78 14.37 35.59
N ASP A 131 -17.77 15.19 35.89
CA ASP A 131 -18.22 15.39 37.26
C ASP A 131 -19.03 14.20 37.76
N GLY A 132 -19.28 14.18 39.06
CA GLY A 132 -20.29 13.32 39.68
C GLY A 132 -20.94 14.08 40.84
N VAL A 133 -21.88 13.49 41.56
CA VAL A 133 -22.48 14.13 42.74
C VAL A 133 -21.51 14.29 43.92
N SER A 134 -21.82 15.20 44.86
CA SER A 134 -21.04 15.35 46.10
C SER A 134 -21.17 14.18 47.09
N ALA A 135 -22.12 13.26 46.86
CA ALA A 135 -22.39 12.15 47.77
C ALA A 135 -21.31 11.05 47.73
N GLY A 136 -20.50 11.00 46.68
CA GLY A 136 -19.53 9.92 46.51
C GLY A 136 -18.54 10.16 45.36
N PRO A 137 -17.68 9.17 45.08
CA PRO A 137 -16.62 9.31 44.08
C PRO A 137 -17.13 9.28 42.63
N GLY A 138 -18.36 8.81 42.40
CA GLY A 138 -19.00 8.80 41.08
C GLY A 138 -18.25 7.92 40.08
N ILE A 139 -17.99 6.67 40.45
CA ILE A 139 -17.17 5.79 39.61
C ILE A 139 -17.97 5.22 38.45
N ASN A 140 -19.12 4.59 38.69
CA ASN A 140 -19.99 4.22 37.58
C ASN A 140 -20.56 5.48 36.93
N ASP A 141 -20.94 6.48 37.72
CA ASP A 141 -21.57 7.73 37.29
C ASP A 141 -20.66 8.96 37.53
N ASN A 142 -19.86 9.40 36.55
CA ASN A 142 -19.63 8.78 35.24
C ASN A 142 -18.14 8.59 34.94
N ALA A 143 -17.37 8.13 35.93
CA ALA A 143 -15.98 7.77 35.67
C ALA A 143 -15.88 6.61 34.65
N THR A 144 -16.87 5.73 34.54
CA THR A 144 -16.89 4.64 33.53
C THR A 144 -16.92 5.17 32.10
N GLY A 145 -17.82 6.10 31.76
CA GLY A 145 -17.87 6.73 30.45
C GLY A 145 -16.59 7.54 30.19
N SER A 146 -16.18 8.35 31.17
CA SER A 146 -14.97 9.16 31.09
C SER A 146 -13.69 8.34 30.87
N ALA A 147 -13.54 7.21 31.56
CA ALA A 147 -12.37 6.32 31.47
C ALA A 147 -12.36 5.54 30.15
N ALA A 148 -13.51 5.00 29.73
CA ALA A 148 -13.61 4.27 28.47
C ALA A 148 -13.33 5.20 27.28
N LEU A 149 -13.81 6.44 27.35
CA LEU A 149 -13.54 7.49 26.37
C LEU A 149 -12.05 7.87 26.32
N LEU A 150 -11.42 8.01 27.49
CA LEU A 150 -10.00 8.35 27.59
C LEU A 150 -9.12 7.27 26.96
N GLU A 151 -9.34 5.99 27.31
CA GLU A 151 -8.51 4.93 26.75
C GLU A 151 -8.72 4.79 25.24
N ASN A 152 -9.94 4.98 24.75
CA ASN A 152 -10.21 5.05 23.31
C ASN A 152 -9.43 6.17 22.60
N ALA A 153 -9.36 7.35 23.20
CA ALA A 153 -8.56 8.46 22.68
C ALA A 153 -7.05 8.10 22.67
N LEU A 154 -6.55 7.46 23.74
CA LEU A 154 -5.16 7.04 23.83
C LEU A 154 -4.83 5.94 22.81
N VAL A 155 -5.71 4.96 22.61
CA VAL A 155 -5.57 3.92 21.59
C VAL A 155 -5.59 4.51 20.19
N LEU A 156 -6.51 5.43 19.88
CA LEU A 156 -6.53 6.12 18.58
C LEU A 156 -5.18 6.80 18.28
N ALA A 157 -4.61 7.49 19.27
CA ALA A 157 -3.31 8.12 19.13
C ALA A 157 -2.16 7.11 18.93
N ARG A 158 -2.17 6.00 19.66
CA ARG A 158 -1.16 4.92 19.51
C ARG A 158 -1.24 4.26 18.12
N GLN A 159 -2.44 4.08 17.59
CA GLN A 159 -2.66 3.49 16.27
C GLN A 159 -2.39 4.46 15.13
N ASN A 160 -2.59 5.76 15.36
CA ASN A 160 -2.38 6.86 14.40
C ASN A 160 -2.88 6.54 12.97
N PRO A 161 -4.14 6.10 12.80
CA PRO A 161 -4.63 5.68 11.50
C PRO A 161 -4.91 6.87 10.58
N THR A 162 -5.08 6.60 9.28
CA THR A 162 -5.55 7.62 8.34
C THR A 162 -7.02 7.96 8.61
N MET A 163 -7.31 9.24 8.80
CA MET A 163 -8.63 9.71 9.19
C MET A 163 -9.43 10.23 7.99
N THR A 164 -10.68 9.76 7.84
CA THR A 164 -11.66 10.29 6.86
C THR A 164 -12.54 11.38 7.45
N LYS A 165 -12.70 11.39 8.79
CA LYS A 165 -13.32 12.47 9.55
C LYS A 165 -12.44 12.80 10.74
N ARG A 166 -12.51 14.04 11.21
CA ARG A 166 -11.82 14.43 12.43
C ARG A 166 -12.58 13.91 13.65
N VAL A 167 -11.84 13.44 14.65
CA VAL A 167 -12.40 12.99 15.92
C VAL A 167 -12.13 14.04 17.00
N ARG A 168 -13.18 14.40 17.73
CA ARG A 168 -13.11 15.27 18.91
C ARG A 168 -13.69 14.55 20.10
N PHE A 169 -12.91 14.44 21.17
CA PHE A 169 -13.35 13.94 22.46
C PHE A 169 -13.69 15.09 23.39
N ALA A 170 -14.67 14.90 24.26
CA ALA A 170 -15.08 15.91 25.23
C ALA A 170 -15.43 15.32 26.59
N TRP A 171 -15.02 16.02 27.65
CA TRP A 171 -15.38 15.74 29.02
C TRP A 171 -16.13 16.93 29.61
N TRP A 172 -17.37 16.71 29.99
CA TRP A 172 -18.28 17.78 30.40
C TRP A 172 -18.20 18.07 31.90
N THR A 173 -18.57 19.29 32.27
CA THR A 173 -18.71 19.75 33.64
C THR A 173 -20.16 19.99 33.98
N ASP A 174 -20.52 19.90 35.26
CA ASP A 174 -21.79 20.38 35.80
C ASP A 174 -23.01 19.74 35.10
N GLU A 175 -22.85 18.49 34.66
CA GLU A 175 -23.90 17.67 34.07
C GLU A 175 -24.97 17.37 35.12
N GLU A 176 -24.50 17.01 36.32
CA GLU A 176 -25.31 16.59 37.47
C GLU A 176 -26.17 17.75 38.04
N GLN A 177 -25.95 18.96 37.54
CA GLN A 177 -26.65 20.19 37.89
C GLN A 177 -27.58 20.67 36.76
N GLY A 178 -27.73 19.89 35.69
CA GLY A 178 -28.64 20.18 34.58
C GLY A 178 -27.97 20.34 33.22
N LEU A 179 -26.98 19.51 32.89
CA LEU A 179 -26.31 19.48 31.57
C LEU A 179 -25.56 20.79 31.23
N ASN A 180 -25.20 21.59 32.24
CA ASN A 180 -24.81 22.98 32.03
C ASN A 180 -23.52 23.10 31.20
N GLY A 181 -22.55 22.20 31.36
CA GLY A 181 -21.30 22.21 30.60
C GLY A 181 -21.49 21.90 29.12
N SER A 182 -22.21 20.83 28.79
CA SER A 182 -22.48 20.46 27.39
C SER A 182 -23.39 21.48 26.71
N ASP A 183 -24.39 22.00 27.41
CA ASP A 183 -25.25 23.10 26.93
C ASP A 183 -24.44 24.37 26.64
N PHE A 184 -23.55 24.78 27.56
CA PHE A 184 -22.64 25.90 27.36
C PHE A 184 -21.75 25.71 26.12
N TYR A 185 -21.17 24.52 25.95
CA TYR A 185 -20.36 24.22 24.78
C TYR A 185 -21.16 24.39 23.49
N VAL A 186 -22.33 23.78 23.41
CA VAL A 186 -23.17 23.81 22.21
C VAL A 186 -23.65 25.24 21.90
N ARG A 187 -24.07 26.01 22.90
CA ARG A 187 -24.45 27.42 22.74
C ARG A 187 -23.30 28.32 22.29
N SER A 188 -22.07 27.97 22.66
CA SER A 188 -20.88 28.72 22.26
C SER A 188 -20.49 28.53 20.77
N LEU A 189 -21.03 27.50 20.12
CA LEU A 189 -20.76 27.23 18.70
C LEU A 189 -21.62 28.09 17.77
N SER A 190 -20.99 28.72 16.79
CA SER A 190 -21.70 29.31 15.65
C SER A 190 -22.48 28.25 14.86
N ALA A 191 -23.45 28.68 14.05
CA ALA A 191 -24.19 27.78 13.16
C ALA A 191 -23.27 26.96 12.23
N THR A 192 -22.22 27.59 11.71
CA THR A 192 -21.21 26.92 10.87
C THR A 192 -20.44 25.86 11.65
N GLN A 193 -19.98 26.18 12.86
CA GLN A 193 -19.25 25.21 13.70
C GLN A 193 -20.14 24.04 14.14
N ARG A 194 -21.43 24.29 14.43
CA ARG A 194 -22.41 23.21 14.67
C ARG A 194 -22.56 22.33 13.43
N GLY A 195 -22.61 22.93 12.24
CA GLY A 195 -22.66 22.21 10.97
C GLY A 195 -21.43 21.32 10.69
N TYR A 196 -20.29 21.56 11.35
CA TYR A 196 -19.12 20.69 11.23
C TYR A 196 -19.27 19.38 12.02
N VAL A 197 -20.10 19.36 13.06
CA VAL A 197 -20.33 18.16 13.89
C VAL A 197 -21.37 17.27 13.19
N LYS A 198 -20.93 16.11 12.70
CA LYS A 198 -21.75 15.16 11.93
C LYS A 198 -22.50 14.16 12.82
N GLY A 199 -22.05 14.01 14.06
CA GLY A 199 -22.72 13.24 15.09
C GLY A 199 -22.02 13.42 16.44
N TYR A 200 -22.80 13.35 17.51
CA TYR A 200 -22.33 13.33 18.89
C TYR A 200 -22.71 12.00 19.56
N TYR A 201 -21.72 11.34 20.17
CA TYR A 201 -21.86 10.03 20.78
C TYR A 201 -21.58 10.11 22.28
N ASN A 202 -22.58 9.82 23.10
CA ASN A 202 -22.52 10.00 24.55
C ASN A 202 -22.33 8.68 25.30
N PHE A 203 -21.52 8.69 26.35
CA PHE A 203 -21.26 7.50 27.16
C PHE A 203 -21.44 7.87 28.62
N ASP A 204 -22.56 7.41 29.18
CA ASP A 204 -22.98 7.76 30.52
C ASP A 204 -23.44 6.50 31.27
N MET A 205 -22.76 6.23 32.39
CA MET A 205 -22.92 5.01 33.19
C MET A 205 -22.80 3.74 32.35
N VAL A 206 -21.60 3.46 31.82
CA VAL A 206 -21.35 2.31 30.93
C VAL A 206 -20.77 1.09 31.64
N GLY A 207 -20.85 1.04 32.98
CA GLY A 207 -20.26 -0.02 33.79
C GLY A 207 -21.16 -0.58 34.90
N SER A 208 -22.48 -0.37 34.86
CA SER A 208 -23.38 -0.76 35.96
C SER A 208 -23.29 -2.24 36.33
N THR A 209 -23.27 -2.54 37.65
CA THR A 209 -23.04 -3.90 38.18
C THR A 209 -24.11 -4.91 37.78
N ASN A 210 -25.37 -4.48 37.73
CA ASN A 210 -26.50 -5.24 37.21
C ASN A 210 -26.90 -4.70 35.83
N GLY A 211 -25.94 -4.24 35.03
CA GLY A 211 -26.16 -3.43 33.84
C GLY A 211 -26.95 -4.12 32.72
N GLY A 212 -27.67 -3.30 31.94
CA GLY A 212 -28.22 -3.67 30.64
C GLY A 212 -27.33 -3.20 29.48
N TYR A 213 -27.81 -3.36 28.26
CA TYR A 213 -27.15 -2.84 27.06
C TYR A 213 -28.13 -1.92 26.33
N PHE A 214 -28.01 -0.62 26.59
CA PHE A 214 -28.91 0.38 26.04
C PHE A 214 -28.21 1.28 25.04
N ILE A 215 -28.93 1.65 23.98
CA ILE A 215 -28.46 2.59 22.96
C ILE A 215 -29.44 3.76 22.90
N ASN A 216 -28.93 4.99 22.96
CA ASN A 216 -29.75 6.18 22.75
C ASN A 216 -30.19 6.24 21.28
N ARG A 217 -31.49 6.38 21.03
CA ARG A 217 -32.10 6.51 19.71
C ARG A 217 -31.71 5.35 18.79
N ILE A 218 -31.91 4.12 19.26
CA ILE A 218 -31.41 2.88 18.67
C ILE A 218 -31.80 2.66 17.20
N THR A 219 -32.93 3.24 16.77
CA THR A 219 -33.43 3.14 15.39
C THR A 219 -32.88 4.22 14.46
N SER A 220 -32.10 5.17 14.98
CA SER A 220 -31.51 6.25 14.18
C SER A 220 -30.32 5.79 13.34
N THR A 221 -30.05 6.52 12.25
CA THR A 221 -28.85 6.30 11.44
C THR A 221 -27.56 6.55 12.23
N THR A 222 -27.58 7.50 13.18
CA THR A 222 -26.45 7.80 14.07
C THR A 222 -26.11 6.62 14.97
N ALA A 223 -27.12 5.87 15.43
CA ALA A 223 -26.95 4.69 16.29
C ALA A 223 -26.47 3.44 15.55
N ALA A 224 -26.48 3.42 14.22
CA ALA A 224 -26.21 2.20 13.45
C ALA A 224 -24.85 1.54 13.75
N PRO A 225 -23.71 2.27 13.87
CA PRO A 225 -22.42 1.66 14.21
C PRO A 225 -22.39 1.08 15.62
N LEU A 226 -23.05 1.75 16.57
CA LEU A 226 -23.18 1.29 17.95
C LEU A 226 -23.97 -0.02 18.02
N LYS A 227 -25.12 -0.08 17.32
CA LYS A 227 -25.93 -1.28 17.26
C LYS A 227 -25.20 -2.44 16.57
N ALA A 228 -24.49 -2.17 15.47
CA ALA A 228 -23.73 -3.17 14.74
C ALA A 228 -22.67 -3.87 15.61
N TYR A 229 -22.03 -3.13 16.52
CA TYR A 229 -21.09 -3.71 17.48
C TYR A 229 -21.79 -4.72 18.42
N TRP A 230 -22.90 -4.34 19.06
CA TRP A 230 -23.63 -5.25 19.93
C TRP A 230 -24.19 -6.47 19.19
N ASP A 231 -24.70 -6.27 17.97
CA ASP A 231 -25.17 -7.35 17.11
C ASP A 231 -24.03 -8.35 16.81
N SER A 232 -22.80 -7.87 16.60
CA SER A 232 -21.61 -8.71 16.36
C SER A 232 -21.27 -9.62 17.54
N LEU A 233 -21.68 -9.24 18.76
CA LEU A 233 -21.53 -10.01 19.98
C LEU A 233 -22.75 -10.90 20.28
N ASN A 234 -23.74 -10.95 19.39
CA ASN A 234 -25.05 -11.55 19.64
C ASN A 234 -25.76 -10.98 20.88
N ILE A 235 -25.51 -9.72 21.21
CA ILE A 235 -26.19 -9.01 22.30
C ILE A 235 -27.37 -8.25 21.68
N GLN A 236 -28.55 -8.38 22.29
CA GLN A 236 -29.76 -7.68 21.85
C GLN A 236 -29.95 -6.39 22.67
N PRO A 237 -29.47 -5.23 22.19
CA PRO A 237 -29.64 -3.95 22.88
C PRO A 237 -31.10 -3.49 22.90
N GLU A 238 -31.42 -2.60 23.85
CA GLU A 238 -32.71 -1.88 23.90
C GLU A 238 -32.50 -0.37 23.79
N GLU A 239 -33.57 0.36 23.50
CA GLU A 239 -33.57 1.83 23.56
C GLU A 239 -33.30 2.30 25.00
N ASN A 240 -32.48 3.33 25.16
CA ASN A 240 -32.23 3.95 26.47
C ASN A 240 -33.37 4.88 26.88
N VAL A 241 -34.43 4.30 27.44
CA VAL A 241 -35.59 5.08 27.92
C VAL A 241 -35.30 5.80 29.24
N GLU A 242 -34.48 5.23 30.13
CA GLU A 242 -34.19 5.82 31.46
C GLU A 242 -33.40 7.13 31.36
N GLY A 243 -32.43 7.20 30.45
CA GLY A 243 -31.57 8.36 30.24
C GLY A 243 -32.11 9.39 29.25
N GLN A 244 -33.31 9.18 28.67
CA GLN A 244 -33.84 10.04 27.61
C GLN A 244 -33.96 11.50 28.08
N GLY A 245 -33.20 12.40 27.45
CA GLY A 245 -33.21 13.84 27.74
C GLY A 245 -32.55 14.23 29.06
N ARG A 246 -31.72 13.36 29.64
CA ARG A 246 -31.13 13.51 30.97
C ARG A 246 -29.62 13.35 30.99
N SER A 247 -28.96 13.45 29.84
CA SER A 247 -27.50 13.40 29.71
C SER A 247 -27.04 14.32 28.58
N ASP A 248 -25.74 14.49 28.42
CA ASP A 248 -25.13 15.55 27.60
C ASP A 248 -25.53 15.51 26.11
N ASP A 249 -25.96 14.36 25.57
CA ASP A 249 -26.45 14.29 24.20
C ASP A 249 -27.70 15.13 23.96
N TYR A 250 -28.46 15.41 25.01
CA TYR A 250 -29.65 16.23 24.89
C TYR A 250 -29.32 17.67 24.45
N SER A 251 -28.23 18.26 24.96
CA SER A 251 -27.75 19.59 24.56
C SER A 251 -27.45 19.67 23.06
N PHE A 252 -26.81 18.63 22.52
CA PHE A 252 -26.53 18.51 21.08
C PHE A 252 -27.80 18.28 20.26
N GLN A 253 -28.70 17.43 20.76
CA GLN A 253 -30.00 17.17 20.12
C GLN A 253 -30.82 18.45 19.99
N GLN A 254 -30.91 19.27 21.04
CA GLN A 254 -31.65 20.54 21.01
C GLN A 254 -31.08 21.52 19.98
N ALA A 255 -29.79 21.43 19.68
CA ALA A 255 -29.14 22.24 18.65
C ALA A 255 -29.21 21.64 17.24
N GLY A 256 -29.90 20.51 17.05
CA GLY A 256 -30.10 19.85 15.75
C GLY A 256 -28.94 18.95 15.32
N ILE A 257 -27.99 18.64 16.21
CA ILE A 257 -26.89 17.72 15.92
C ILE A 257 -27.39 16.29 16.16
N PRO A 258 -27.22 15.35 15.20
CA PRO A 258 -27.61 13.96 15.41
C PRO A 258 -26.83 13.32 16.57
N THR A 259 -27.54 12.61 17.45
CA THR A 259 -26.94 11.99 18.64
C THR A 259 -27.25 10.51 18.78
N SER A 260 -26.37 9.81 19.49
CA SER A 260 -26.60 8.46 20.02
C SER A 260 -25.60 8.21 21.16
N GLY A 261 -25.55 7.00 21.72
CA GLY A 261 -24.70 6.71 22.87
C GLY A 261 -24.98 5.36 23.51
N TYR A 262 -24.17 5.00 24.50
CA TYR A 262 -24.42 3.84 25.37
C TYR A 262 -24.79 4.24 26.78
N ALA A 263 -25.61 3.40 27.41
CA ALA A 263 -25.80 3.36 28.85
C ALA A 263 -25.97 1.92 29.32
N ALA A 264 -25.61 1.65 30.57
CA ALA A 264 -25.85 0.37 31.24
C ALA A 264 -27.03 0.43 32.23
N GLY A 265 -27.76 1.55 32.28
CA GLY A 265 -28.88 1.79 33.18
C GLY A 265 -28.44 2.26 34.57
N ALA A 266 -29.34 2.92 35.28
CA ALA A 266 -29.09 3.56 36.57
C ALA A 266 -30.03 2.98 37.65
N SER A 267 -30.96 3.79 38.13
CA SER A 267 -31.88 3.46 39.24
C SER A 267 -33.03 2.52 38.84
N ALA A 268 -33.36 2.44 37.56
CA ALA A 268 -34.44 1.61 37.05
C ALA A 268 -34.16 0.12 37.31
N ARG A 269 -35.24 -0.65 37.48
CA ARG A 269 -35.16 -2.06 37.85
C ARG A 269 -35.13 -2.95 36.63
N LYS A 270 -34.13 -3.84 36.56
CA LYS A 270 -34.00 -4.86 35.52
C LYS A 270 -35.23 -5.76 35.51
N THR A 271 -35.87 -5.90 34.36
CA THR A 271 -37.03 -6.79 34.20
C THR A 271 -36.61 -8.26 34.10
N SER A 272 -37.56 -9.18 34.28
CA SER A 272 -37.29 -10.61 34.09
C SER A 272 -36.87 -10.95 32.65
N ALA A 273 -37.46 -10.30 31.65
CA ALA A 273 -37.10 -10.45 30.25
C ALA A 273 -35.65 -9.99 29.98
N GLN A 274 -35.25 -8.83 30.53
CA GLN A 274 -33.89 -8.34 30.42
C GLN A 274 -32.89 -9.23 31.16
N ALA A 275 -33.24 -9.72 32.35
CA ALA A 275 -32.39 -10.68 33.08
C ALA A 275 -32.21 -11.99 32.31
N ALA A 276 -33.24 -12.46 31.60
CA ALA A 276 -33.14 -13.66 30.77
C ALA A 276 -32.14 -13.49 29.61
N LYS A 277 -32.02 -12.30 29.00
CA LYS A 277 -31.11 -12.06 27.86
C LYS A 277 -29.75 -11.47 28.22
N TRP A 278 -29.61 -10.77 29.34
CA TRP A 278 -28.37 -10.10 29.73
C TRP A 278 -27.76 -10.64 31.02
N GLY A 279 -28.46 -11.56 31.71
CA GLY A 279 -28.10 -11.98 33.05
C GLY A 279 -28.37 -10.90 34.11
N GLY A 280 -27.86 -11.15 35.32
CA GLY A 280 -28.06 -10.29 36.48
C GLY A 280 -29.32 -10.66 37.28
N THR A 281 -29.76 -9.74 38.13
CA THR A 281 -30.86 -9.95 39.08
C THR A 281 -32.09 -9.16 38.66
N SER A 282 -33.14 -9.89 38.24
CA SER A 282 -34.46 -9.31 37.98
C SER A 282 -35.02 -8.64 39.23
N GLY A 283 -35.67 -7.48 39.05
CA GLY A 283 -36.25 -6.68 40.14
C GLY A 283 -35.25 -5.80 40.88
N SER A 284 -33.95 -5.98 40.70
CA SER A 284 -32.92 -5.09 41.25
C SER A 284 -32.61 -3.93 40.31
N ALA A 285 -32.15 -2.79 40.86
CA ALA A 285 -31.67 -1.66 40.05
C ALA A 285 -30.51 -2.09 39.14
N TYR A 286 -30.31 -1.43 37.99
CA TYR A 286 -29.12 -1.64 37.16
C TYR A 286 -27.84 -1.21 37.91
N ASP A 287 -27.92 -0.07 38.60
CA ASP A 287 -26.93 0.45 39.53
C ASP A 287 -27.56 0.69 40.91
N PRO A 288 -27.30 -0.18 41.91
CA PRO A 288 -27.79 0.00 43.27
C PRO A 288 -27.12 1.16 44.04
N CYS A 289 -26.01 1.69 43.54
CA CYS A 289 -25.23 2.77 44.13
C CYS A 289 -25.35 4.11 43.37
N TYR A 290 -26.28 4.23 42.42
CA TYR A 290 -26.56 5.48 41.71
C TYR A 290 -26.70 6.67 42.69
N HIS A 291 -25.89 7.72 42.47
CA HIS A 291 -25.80 8.94 43.28
C HIS A 291 -25.52 8.71 44.78
N ARG A 292 -24.80 7.65 45.14
CA ARG A 292 -24.48 7.28 46.53
C ARG A 292 -22.99 7.18 46.77
N SER A 293 -22.60 7.24 48.05
CA SER A 293 -21.21 7.07 48.50
C SER A 293 -20.59 5.72 48.14
N CYS A 294 -21.43 4.69 47.90
CA CYS A 294 -20.97 3.37 47.50
C CYS A 294 -20.64 3.23 46.01
N ASP A 295 -20.85 4.27 45.20
CA ASP A 295 -20.44 4.29 43.79
C ASP A 295 -18.92 4.44 43.63
N THR A 296 -18.23 3.38 44.01
CA THR A 296 -16.76 3.23 44.05
C THR A 296 -16.29 2.25 42.98
N THR A 297 -15.00 1.97 42.90
CA THR A 297 -14.47 0.95 41.97
C THR A 297 -15.03 -0.46 42.16
N SER A 298 -15.59 -0.78 43.34
CA SER A 298 -16.31 -2.05 43.53
C SER A 298 -17.70 -2.08 42.89
N ASN A 299 -18.24 -0.92 42.49
CA ASN A 299 -19.55 -0.77 41.86
C ASN A 299 -19.47 -0.79 40.32
N VAL A 300 -18.56 -1.58 39.75
CA VAL A 300 -18.37 -1.64 38.29
C VAL A 300 -18.34 -3.08 37.80
N SER A 301 -19.17 -3.38 36.82
CA SER A 301 -19.09 -4.63 36.05
C SER A 301 -18.00 -4.52 34.99
N ALA A 302 -16.90 -5.24 35.18
CA ALA A 302 -15.80 -5.29 34.22
C ALA A 302 -16.26 -5.78 32.83
N THR A 303 -17.22 -6.71 32.78
CA THR A 303 -17.75 -7.24 31.50
C THR A 303 -18.54 -6.19 30.73
N VAL A 304 -19.42 -5.45 31.41
CA VAL A 304 -20.25 -4.40 30.76
C VAL A 304 -19.35 -3.25 30.31
N LEU A 305 -18.39 -2.87 31.15
CA LEU A 305 -17.42 -1.82 30.84
C LEU A 305 -16.52 -2.19 29.66
N ASN A 306 -15.96 -3.40 29.63
CA ASN A 306 -15.09 -3.85 28.52
C ASN A 306 -15.83 -3.78 27.19
N ARG A 307 -17.02 -4.37 27.12
CA ARG A 307 -17.81 -4.37 25.89
C ARG A 307 -18.19 -2.96 25.46
N SER A 308 -18.51 -2.07 26.42
CA SER A 308 -18.82 -0.67 26.09
C SER A 308 -17.58 0.05 25.56
N ALA A 309 -16.41 -0.15 26.17
CA ALA A 309 -15.15 0.45 25.73
C ALA A 309 -14.76 0.01 24.31
N ASP A 310 -14.86 -1.30 24.02
CA ASP A 310 -14.65 -1.86 22.68
C ASP A 310 -15.70 -1.35 21.67
N GLY A 311 -16.94 -1.19 22.10
CA GLY A 311 -17.99 -0.63 21.26
C GLY A 311 -17.78 0.84 20.91
N ILE A 312 -17.19 1.62 21.81
CA ILE A 312 -16.73 2.99 21.51
C ILE A 312 -15.63 2.94 20.43
N ALA A 313 -14.66 2.04 20.56
CA ALA A 313 -13.58 1.88 19.59
C ALA A 313 -14.13 1.51 18.22
N TYR A 314 -15.07 0.56 18.18
CA TYR A 314 -15.77 0.17 16.97
C TYR A 314 -16.42 1.39 16.30
N ALA A 315 -17.15 2.21 17.05
CA ALA A 315 -17.79 3.41 16.51
C ALA A 315 -16.78 4.43 15.97
N VAL A 316 -15.71 4.72 16.72
CA VAL A 316 -14.62 5.62 16.28
C VAL A 316 -14.05 5.14 14.94
N TRP A 317 -13.74 3.85 14.82
CA TRP A 317 -13.16 3.28 13.60
C TRP A 317 -14.12 3.31 12.42
N GLN A 318 -15.38 2.89 12.59
CA GLN A 318 -16.34 2.91 11.47
C GLN A 318 -16.66 4.34 10.99
N LEU A 319 -16.67 5.31 11.90
CA LEU A 319 -17.15 6.66 11.60
C LEU A 319 -16.09 7.59 11.05
N ALA A 320 -14.83 7.40 11.47
CA ALA A 320 -13.79 8.40 11.26
C ALA A 320 -12.47 7.84 10.70
N VAL A 321 -12.24 6.54 10.77
CA VAL A 321 -11.03 5.92 10.22
C VAL A 321 -11.28 5.51 8.77
N GLY A 322 -10.33 5.79 7.89
CA GLY A 322 -10.31 5.23 6.55
C GLY A 322 -9.42 3.99 6.50
N THR A 323 -9.81 3.00 5.70
CA THR A 323 -8.80 2.22 4.98
C THR A 323 -8.05 3.25 4.13
N GLY A 324 -6.79 3.58 4.41
CA GLY A 324 -6.04 4.52 3.58
C GLY A 324 -6.26 4.22 2.09
N THR A 325 -6.47 5.23 1.26
CA THR A 325 -6.79 5.03 -0.15
C THR A 325 -5.73 4.12 -0.77
N ASN A 326 -6.14 2.99 -1.35
CA ASN A 326 -5.20 2.08 -2.01
C ASN A 326 -4.47 2.86 -3.10
N ASP A 327 -3.16 2.94 -3.02
CA ASP A 327 -2.32 3.70 -3.94
C ASP A 327 -1.12 2.88 -4.37
N PHE A 328 -0.57 3.22 -5.52
CA PHE A 328 0.57 2.52 -6.10
C PHE A 328 1.44 3.46 -6.93
N SER A 329 2.57 2.95 -7.41
CA SER A 329 3.41 3.58 -8.43
C SER A 329 3.51 2.70 -9.68
N VAL A 330 3.85 3.31 -10.82
CA VAL A 330 4.13 2.62 -12.09
C VAL A 330 5.50 3.09 -12.59
N ALA A 331 6.36 2.16 -12.99
CA ALA A 331 7.66 2.45 -13.59
C ALA A 331 7.90 1.54 -14.80
N VAL A 332 8.64 2.03 -15.80
CA VAL A 332 9.00 1.26 -17.00
C VAL A 332 10.52 1.17 -17.10
N SER A 333 11.05 -0.02 -17.34
CA SER A 333 12.49 -0.27 -17.49
C SER A 333 12.78 -1.25 -18.64
N PRO A 334 13.61 -0.86 -19.63
CA PRO A 334 14.21 0.46 -19.81
C PRO A 334 13.16 1.54 -20.12
N THR A 335 13.46 2.82 -19.86
CA THR A 335 12.57 3.96 -20.15
C THR A 335 12.52 4.35 -21.63
N SER A 336 13.32 3.70 -22.48
CA SER A 336 13.35 3.92 -23.92
C SER A 336 13.74 2.66 -24.67
N GLY A 337 13.34 2.56 -25.93
CA GLY A 337 13.79 1.51 -26.84
C GLY A 337 13.57 1.85 -28.30
N SER A 338 14.24 1.08 -29.16
CA SER A 338 14.18 1.23 -30.62
C SER A 338 13.57 -0.02 -31.24
N VAL A 339 12.74 0.17 -32.26
CA VAL A 339 12.12 -0.91 -33.02
C VAL A 339 12.12 -0.57 -34.51
N GLN A 340 12.51 -1.53 -35.35
CA GLN A 340 12.40 -1.37 -36.79
C GLN A 340 10.98 -1.66 -37.24
N ARG A 341 10.58 -1.08 -38.38
CA ARG A 341 9.36 -1.48 -39.09
C ARG A 341 9.32 -3.01 -39.28
N GLY A 342 8.21 -3.63 -38.90
CA GLY A 342 8.01 -5.09 -38.94
C GLY A 342 8.58 -5.87 -37.76
N ALA A 343 9.17 -5.20 -36.76
CA ALA A 343 9.77 -5.83 -35.59
C ALA A 343 9.06 -5.45 -34.29
N SER A 344 9.53 -6.02 -33.17
CA SER A 344 9.06 -5.73 -31.82
C SER A 344 10.22 -5.53 -30.84
N THR A 345 9.97 -4.79 -29.77
CA THR A 345 10.86 -4.64 -28.61
C THR A 345 10.08 -4.83 -27.30
N THR A 346 10.76 -5.03 -26.19
CA THR A 346 10.13 -5.25 -24.88
C THR A 346 10.70 -4.35 -23.79
N ALA A 347 9.89 -4.10 -22.76
CA ALA A 347 10.30 -3.45 -21.51
C ALA A 347 9.47 -4.01 -20.34
N THR A 348 9.98 -3.90 -19.12
CA THR A 348 9.29 -4.31 -17.90
C THR A 348 8.51 -3.14 -17.32
N VAL A 349 7.24 -3.35 -17.02
CA VAL A 349 6.41 -2.44 -16.23
C VAL A 349 6.34 -2.97 -14.81
N ALA A 350 6.90 -2.24 -13.86
CA ALA A 350 6.85 -2.57 -12.44
C ALA A 350 5.84 -1.68 -11.72
N THR A 351 5.12 -2.26 -10.77
CA THR A 351 4.24 -1.54 -9.85
C THR A 351 4.69 -1.73 -8.42
N ALA A 352 4.43 -0.76 -7.54
CA ALA A 352 4.64 -0.92 -6.09
C ALA A 352 3.46 -0.34 -5.33
N THR A 353 3.00 -1.01 -4.27
CA THR A 353 1.97 -0.47 -3.37
C THR A 353 2.56 0.67 -2.55
N THR A 354 1.97 1.86 -2.64
CA THR A 354 2.43 3.08 -1.95
C THR A 354 1.46 3.56 -0.87
N GLY A 355 0.24 3.00 -0.83
CA GLY A 355 -0.75 3.26 0.21
C GLY A 355 -1.82 2.18 0.26
N GLY A 356 -2.42 1.95 1.43
CA GLY A 356 -3.47 0.94 1.61
C GLY A 356 -3.00 -0.50 1.39
N THR A 357 -3.88 -1.34 0.85
CA THR A 357 -3.59 -2.75 0.52
C THR A 357 -3.25 -2.93 -0.96
N ALA A 358 -2.55 -4.03 -1.28
CA ALA A 358 -2.24 -4.37 -2.67
C ALA A 358 -3.54 -4.54 -3.48
N GLN A 359 -3.58 -3.98 -4.67
CA GLN A 359 -4.77 -3.91 -5.51
C GLN A 359 -4.49 -4.36 -6.94
N THR A 360 -5.51 -4.81 -7.66
CA THR A 360 -5.39 -5.11 -9.09
C THR A 360 -5.18 -3.81 -9.87
N VAL A 361 -4.10 -3.77 -10.65
CA VAL A 361 -3.71 -2.67 -11.54
C VAL A 361 -3.84 -3.16 -12.97
N SER A 362 -4.77 -2.60 -13.74
CA SER A 362 -4.92 -2.85 -15.18
C SER A 362 -3.97 -1.95 -15.97
N LEU A 363 -3.23 -2.51 -16.91
CA LEU A 363 -2.21 -1.78 -17.67
C LEU A 363 -2.71 -1.41 -19.06
N LEU A 364 -2.49 -0.16 -19.46
CA LEU A 364 -2.79 0.35 -20.79
C LEU A 364 -1.68 1.28 -21.27
N ALA A 365 -1.53 1.41 -22.58
CA ALA A 365 -0.61 2.37 -23.19
C ALA A 365 -1.35 3.27 -24.15
N THR A 366 -0.96 4.55 -24.18
CA THR A 366 -1.44 5.55 -25.14
C THR A 366 -0.25 6.27 -25.78
N GLY A 367 -0.49 7.05 -26.84
CA GLY A 367 0.57 7.80 -27.54
C GLY A 367 1.32 7.03 -28.65
N ALA A 368 0.92 5.78 -28.92
CA ALA A 368 1.48 5.01 -30.04
C ALA A 368 1.07 5.61 -31.40
N PRO A 369 2.00 5.79 -32.36
CA PRO A 369 1.66 6.24 -33.71
C PRO A 369 0.90 5.15 -34.49
N ALA A 370 0.28 5.55 -35.61
CA ALA A 370 -0.38 4.60 -36.51
C ALA A 370 0.56 3.46 -36.92
N GLY A 371 0.09 2.22 -36.82
CA GLY A 371 0.91 1.02 -37.12
C GLY A 371 1.80 0.55 -35.98
N VAL A 372 1.79 1.18 -34.80
CA VAL A 372 2.43 0.65 -33.59
C VAL A 372 1.38 0.12 -32.62
N THR A 373 1.61 -1.09 -32.11
CA THR A 373 0.75 -1.73 -31.09
C THR A 373 1.54 -1.99 -29.81
N VAL A 374 0.89 -1.83 -28.66
CA VAL A 374 1.47 -2.12 -27.34
C VAL A 374 0.60 -3.16 -26.63
N SER A 375 1.22 -4.20 -26.08
CA SER A 375 0.54 -5.23 -25.28
C SER A 375 1.28 -5.49 -23.97
N PHE A 376 0.57 -6.03 -22.99
CA PHE A 376 1.11 -6.37 -21.66
C PHE A 376 0.83 -7.83 -21.32
N SER A 377 1.83 -8.52 -20.77
CA SER A 377 1.71 -9.89 -20.28
C SER A 377 2.27 -10.00 -18.86
N PRO A 378 1.43 -10.16 -17.83
CA PRO A 378 -0.05 -10.11 -17.88
C PRO A 378 -0.60 -8.69 -18.15
N SER A 379 -1.87 -8.59 -18.57
CA SER A 379 -2.55 -7.30 -18.81
C SER A 379 -2.97 -6.56 -17.52
N SER A 380 -2.92 -7.25 -16.38
CA SER A 380 -3.12 -6.68 -15.06
C SER A 380 -2.24 -7.40 -14.04
N VAL A 381 -1.79 -6.67 -13.01
CA VAL A 381 -0.96 -7.20 -11.92
C VAL A 381 -1.56 -6.82 -10.57
N ALA A 382 -1.30 -7.57 -9.51
CA ALA A 382 -1.44 -7.03 -8.16
C ALA A 382 -0.34 -5.98 -7.93
N SER A 383 -0.64 -4.82 -7.33
CA SER A 383 0.35 -3.78 -7.06
C SER A 383 1.50 -4.35 -6.20
N GLY A 384 2.74 -4.14 -6.64
CA GLY A 384 3.92 -4.88 -6.16
C GLY A 384 4.42 -5.93 -7.16
N GLY A 385 3.60 -6.30 -8.14
CA GLY A 385 3.96 -7.16 -9.27
C GLY A 385 4.44 -6.39 -10.51
N SER A 386 4.81 -7.15 -11.54
CA SER A 386 5.30 -6.61 -12.81
C SER A 386 4.71 -7.33 -14.02
N ALA A 387 4.74 -6.67 -15.17
CA ALA A 387 4.32 -7.20 -16.45
C ALA A 387 5.35 -6.87 -17.55
N THR A 388 5.43 -7.74 -18.55
CA THR A 388 6.21 -7.47 -19.76
C THR A 388 5.36 -6.64 -20.73
N MET A 389 5.83 -5.45 -21.08
CA MET A 389 5.31 -4.65 -22.18
C MET A 389 6.01 -5.05 -23.48
N THR A 390 5.24 -5.33 -24.53
CA THR A 390 5.73 -5.56 -25.89
C THR A 390 5.24 -4.45 -26.80
N VAL A 391 6.16 -3.82 -27.52
CA VAL A 391 5.87 -2.76 -28.50
C VAL A 391 6.24 -3.27 -29.88
N SER A 392 5.27 -3.35 -30.78
CA SER A 392 5.44 -3.87 -32.14
C SER A 392 5.12 -2.79 -33.18
N ALA A 393 6.00 -2.64 -34.17
CA ALA A 393 5.79 -1.71 -35.29
C ALA A 393 5.47 -2.48 -36.57
N SER A 394 4.43 -2.06 -37.28
CA SER A 394 4.09 -2.58 -38.60
C SER A 394 5.13 -2.16 -39.65
N ALA A 395 5.08 -2.79 -40.83
CA ALA A 395 5.91 -2.40 -41.96
C ALA A 395 5.67 -0.94 -42.45
N SER A 396 4.50 -0.37 -42.13
CA SER A 396 4.10 0.99 -42.53
C SER A 396 4.19 2.03 -41.41
N ALA A 397 4.63 1.64 -40.21
CA ALA A 397 4.71 2.54 -39.06
C ALA A 397 5.56 3.79 -39.40
N PRO A 398 5.10 5.02 -39.12
CA PRO A 398 5.89 6.22 -39.35
C PRO A 398 7.23 6.18 -38.60
N VAL A 399 8.30 6.62 -39.27
CA VAL A 399 9.63 6.72 -38.67
C VAL A 399 9.65 7.95 -37.78
N GLY A 400 10.27 7.83 -36.62
CA GLY A 400 10.42 8.95 -35.69
C GLY A 400 10.54 8.49 -34.25
N THR A 401 10.59 9.48 -33.37
CA THR A 401 10.59 9.27 -31.93
C THR A 401 9.21 9.65 -31.36
N TYR A 402 8.65 8.76 -30.56
CA TYR A 402 7.31 8.86 -29.98
C TYR A 402 7.39 8.65 -28.47
N THR A 403 6.57 9.37 -27.73
CA THR A 403 6.41 9.16 -26.29
C THR A 403 5.15 8.35 -26.05
N LEU A 404 5.33 7.12 -25.53
CA LEU A 404 4.24 6.29 -25.07
C LEU A 404 3.98 6.57 -23.59
N THR A 405 2.73 6.71 -23.19
CA THR A 405 2.32 6.82 -21.79
C THR A 405 1.74 5.50 -21.33
N VAL A 406 2.46 4.80 -20.45
CA VAL A 406 1.98 3.58 -19.77
C VAL A 406 1.21 4.00 -18.54
N THR A 407 -0.06 3.61 -18.45
CA THR A 407 -0.95 3.91 -17.33
C THR A 407 -1.33 2.62 -16.63
N GLY A 408 -1.19 2.60 -15.31
CA GLY A 408 -1.82 1.63 -14.44
C GLY A 408 -3.10 2.23 -13.86
N ALA A 409 -4.22 1.52 -13.98
CA ALA A 409 -5.50 1.87 -13.40
C ALA A 409 -5.81 0.91 -12.25
N GLY A 410 -5.87 1.43 -11.02
CA GLY A 410 -6.21 0.69 -9.81
C GLY A 410 -7.67 0.85 -9.40
N SER A 411 -8.02 0.23 -8.26
CA SER A 411 -9.33 0.37 -7.64
C SER A 411 -9.59 1.80 -7.13
N GLY A 412 -10.87 2.17 -6.98
CA GLY A 412 -11.24 3.48 -6.44
C GLY A 412 -10.89 4.69 -7.33
N GLY A 413 -10.59 4.48 -8.61
CA GLY A 413 -10.29 5.54 -9.57
C GLY A 413 -8.84 6.05 -9.52
N VAL A 414 -7.96 5.38 -8.78
CA VAL A 414 -6.53 5.74 -8.70
C VAL A 414 -5.81 5.35 -10.00
N SER A 415 -5.14 6.32 -10.63
CA SER A 415 -4.41 6.15 -11.88
C SER A 415 -3.00 6.71 -11.76
N ARG A 416 -2.01 5.96 -12.26
CA ARG A 416 -0.59 6.29 -12.19
C ARG A 416 0.07 5.98 -13.52
N SER A 417 1.00 6.82 -13.94
CA SER A 417 1.59 6.72 -15.27
C SER A 417 3.09 6.85 -15.28
N ALA A 418 3.72 6.20 -16.25
CA ALA A 418 5.13 6.34 -16.59
C ALA A 418 5.28 6.55 -18.10
N SER A 419 6.36 7.21 -18.52
CA SER A 419 6.65 7.46 -19.93
C SER A 419 7.67 6.46 -20.47
N TYR A 420 7.51 6.08 -21.74
CA TYR A 420 8.45 5.27 -22.49
C TYR A 420 8.73 5.91 -23.85
N THR A 421 10.00 6.19 -24.15
CA THR A 421 10.41 6.78 -25.42
C THR A 421 10.66 5.68 -26.47
N LEU A 422 9.83 5.62 -27.50
CA LEU A 422 9.95 4.71 -28.62
C LEU A 422 10.61 5.40 -29.82
N THR A 423 11.64 4.79 -30.39
CA THR A 423 12.16 5.17 -31.71
C THR A 423 11.76 4.12 -32.73
N VAL A 424 10.93 4.51 -33.71
CA VAL A 424 10.61 3.66 -34.87
C VAL A 424 11.60 3.96 -35.98
N GLY A 425 12.43 2.97 -36.32
CA GLY A 425 13.38 3.05 -37.42
C GLY A 425 12.72 2.73 -38.77
N GLY A 426 13.14 3.46 -39.81
CA GLY A 426 12.73 3.19 -41.18
C GLY A 426 13.50 2.01 -41.75
N GLY A 427 12.83 0.87 -41.95
CA GLY A 427 13.38 -0.18 -42.80
C GLY A 427 13.47 0.31 -44.25
N GLY A 428 14.69 0.50 -44.76
CA GLY A 428 14.97 0.76 -46.18
C GLY A 428 16.26 1.55 -46.44
N GLY A 429 17.38 0.83 -46.60
CA GLY A 429 18.67 1.36 -47.04
C GLY A 429 19.80 1.02 -46.08
N CYS A 430 20.44 -0.14 -46.26
CA CYS A 430 21.78 -0.36 -45.70
C CYS A 430 22.65 0.81 -46.18
N ALA A 431 23.17 1.63 -45.26
CA ALA A 431 24.29 2.53 -45.55
C ALA A 431 25.57 1.69 -45.64
N GLY A 432 25.52 0.66 -46.50
CA GLY A 432 26.57 -0.32 -46.69
C GLY A 432 27.81 0.33 -47.25
N GLY A 433 28.92 -0.37 -47.12
CA GLY A 433 30.23 0.14 -47.48
C GLY A 433 31.34 -0.53 -46.69
N GLN A 434 32.56 -0.09 -46.99
CA GLN A 434 33.74 -0.39 -46.20
C GLN A 434 33.67 0.41 -44.90
N LEU A 435 33.71 -0.29 -43.77
CA LEU A 435 33.57 0.31 -42.44
C LEU A 435 34.92 0.46 -41.71
N ILE A 436 35.97 -0.20 -42.17
CA ILE A 436 37.33 -0.05 -41.64
C ILE A 436 37.97 1.19 -42.28
N GLY A 437 38.33 2.17 -41.46
CA GLY A 437 39.19 3.27 -41.88
C GLY A 437 40.64 2.81 -41.98
N ASN A 438 41.36 3.26 -43.01
CA ASN A 438 42.79 3.01 -43.20
C ASN A 438 43.18 1.51 -43.10
N GLY A 439 42.42 0.64 -43.77
CA GLY A 439 42.59 -0.83 -43.67
C GLY A 439 43.92 -1.37 -44.21
N GLY A 440 44.55 -0.66 -45.15
CA GLY A 440 45.90 -0.94 -45.66
C GLY A 440 47.00 -0.12 -44.97
N PHE A 441 46.68 0.62 -43.90
CA PHE A 441 47.65 1.34 -43.04
C PHE A 441 48.48 2.47 -43.69
N GLU A 442 48.26 2.78 -44.97
CA GLU A 442 48.96 3.83 -45.73
C GLU A 442 48.78 5.26 -45.18
N SER A 443 47.76 5.51 -44.36
CA SER A 443 47.50 6.82 -43.74
C SER A 443 48.05 6.95 -42.32
N GLY A 444 49.10 6.19 -41.99
CA GLY A 444 49.71 6.17 -40.66
C GLY A 444 48.84 5.45 -39.63
N SER A 445 48.90 5.87 -38.37
CA SER A 445 48.18 5.17 -37.30
C SER A 445 46.69 5.50 -37.21
N SER A 446 46.23 6.69 -37.59
CA SER A 446 44.79 7.02 -37.49
C SER A 446 43.95 6.27 -38.54
N PRO A 447 42.75 5.75 -38.23
CA PRO A 447 42.04 5.76 -36.94
C PRO A 447 42.34 4.55 -36.03
N TRP A 448 43.41 3.81 -36.30
CA TRP A 448 43.86 2.69 -35.46
C TRP A 448 44.53 3.15 -34.17
N THR A 449 44.32 2.38 -33.11
CA THR A 449 45.12 2.41 -31.89
C THR A 449 46.04 1.19 -31.89
N ALA A 450 47.35 1.41 -31.93
CA ALA A 450 48.34 0.34 -32.04
C ALA A 450 49.48 0.52 -31.02
N SER A 451 50.10 -0.59 -30.60
CA SER A 451 51.39 -0.55 -29.90
C SER A 451 52.44 0.16 -30.77
N SER A 452 53.38 0.86 -30.13
CA SER A 452 54.42 1.62 -30.85
C SER A 452 55.20 0.74 -31.81
N GLY A 453 55.29 1.14 -33.08
CA GLY A 453 56.04 0.41 -34.13
C GLY A 453 55.24 -0.65 -34.89
N VAL A 454 54.01 -0.99 -34.45
CA VAL A 454 53.19 -2.02 -35.13
C VAL A 454 52.80 -1.61 -36.55
N ILE A 455 52.34 -0.37 -36.75
CA ILE A 455 52.07 0.14 -38.10
C ILE A 455 53.38 0.67 -38.68
N THR A 456 53.89 0.02 -39.73
CA THR A 456 55.25 0.25 -40.24
C THR A 456 55.41 -0.04 -41.72
N ASN A 457 56.33 0.65 -42.38
CA ASN A 457 56.77 0.40 -43.75
C ASN A 457 58.14 -0.30 -43.83
N ASP A 458 58.58 -0.93 -42.73
CA ASP A 458 59.85 -1.67 -42.68
C ASP A 458 59.89 -2.79 -43.74
N THR A 459 60.94 -2.81 -44.56
CA THR A 459 61.03 -3.72 -45.71
C THR A 459 61.41 -5.15 -45.36
N ARG A 460 61.75 -5.45 -44.10
CA ARG A 460 62.05 -6.82 -43.64
C ARG A 460 60.85 -7.76 -43.70
N GLN A 461 59.65 -7.19 -43.58
CA GLN A 461 58.40 -7.88 -43.88
C GLN A 461 57.70 -7.10 -45.00
N PRO A 462 57.43 -7.69 -46.17
CA PRO A 462 56.76 -6.97 -47.24
C PRO A 462 55.27 -6.72 -46.89
N ALA A 463 54.76 -5.53 -47.23
CA ALA A 463 53.33 -5.28 -47.25
C ALA A 463 52.67 -6.10 -48.38
N ARG A 464 51.38 -6.45 -48.25
CA ARG A 464 50.65 -7.15 -49.30
C ARG A 464 50.30 -6.20 -50.43
N THR A 465 49.79 -5.02 -50.08
CA THR A 465 49.61 -3.90 -51.03
C THR A 465 50.18 -2.62 -50.44
N GLY A 466 50.49 -1.64 -51.29
CA GLY A 466 51.09 -0.39 -50.82
C GLY A 466 52.49 -0.56 -50.22
N SER A 467 52.79 0.18 -49.17
CA SER A 467 54.10 0.22 -48.48
C SER A 467 53.99 0.00 -46.97
N TYR A 468 52.82 0.21 -46.37
CA TYR A 468 52.56 0.06 -44.94
C TYR A 468 51.78 -1.23 -44.66
N LYS A 469 51.92 -1.72 -43.43
CA LYS A 469 51.23 -2.89 -42.89
C LYS A 469 51.17 -2.78 -41.37
N ALA A 470 50.39 -3.65 -40.73
CA ALA A 470 50.54 -3.89 -39.30
C ALA A 470 51.38 -5.13 -39.05
N TRP A 471 52.58 -4.95 -38.50
CA TRP A 471 53.48 -6.03 -38.10
C TRP A 471 53.48 -6.14 -36.57
N LEU A 472 52.88 -7.19 -36.05
CA LEU A 472 52.91 -7.52 -34.63
C LEU A 472 54.02 -8.54 -34.36
N LEU A 473 54.79 -8.31 -33.29
CA LEU A 473 55.81 -9.21 -32.75
C LEU A 473 57.03 -9.39 -33.68
N GLY A 474 57.75 -10.50 -33.53
CA GLY A 474 58.95 -10.81 -34.32
C GLY A 474 60.26 -10.53 -33.58
N TYR A 475 60.24 -10.54 -32.24
CA TYR A 475 61.38 -10.18 -31.41
C TYR A 475 62.12 -11.38 -30.84
N GLY A 476 61.50 -12.56 -30.76
CA GLY A 476 62.04 -13.72 -30.04
C GLY A 476 62.14 -13.49 -28.53
N SER A 477 61.30 -12.62 -27.97
CA SER A 477 61.28 -12.31 -26.53
C SER A 477 59.86 -12.01 -26.07
N THR A 478 59.57 -12.28 -24.79
CA THR A 478 58.20 -12.19 -24.28
C THR A 478 57.61 -10.80 -24.47
N ARG A 479 56.57 -10.70 -25.28
CA ARG A 479 55.96 -9.42 -25.63
C ARG A 479 54.48 -9.59 -25.93
N THR A 480 53.72 -8.51 -25.74
CA THR A 480 52.34 -8.44 -26.20
C THR A 480 52.13 -7.11 -26.92
N GLU A 481 51.64 -7.20 -28.15
CA GLU A 481 51.35 -6.05 -28.98
C GLU A 481 49.90 -6.08 -29.46
N THR A 482 49.33 -4.90 -29.65
CA THR A 482 47.92 -4.78 -30.03
C THR A 482 47.73 -3.81 -31.19
N LEU A 483 46.69 -4.08 -31.97
CA LEU A 483 46.16 -3.21 -33.00
C LEU A 483 44.63 -3.24 -32.90
N SER A 484 43.98 -2.08 -32.85
CA SER A 484 42.52 -2.02 -32.72
C SER A 484 41.88 -0.80 -33.36
N GLN A 485 40.63 -0.94 -33.77
CA GLN A 485 39.79 0.14 -34.28
C GLN A 485 38.34 -0.07 -33.81
N SER A 486 37.68 1.00 -33.38
CA SER A 486 36.24 0.99 -33.08
C SER A 486 35.44 1.24 -34.36
N VAL A 487 34.46 0.39 -34.65
CA VAL A 487 33.67 0.43 -35.88
C VAL A 487 32.19 0.33 -35.56
N THR A 488 31.38 1.18 -36.18
CA THR A 488 29.91 1.09 -36.08
C THR A 488 29.37 0.29 -37.25
N ILE A 489 28.74 -0.85 -36.95
CA ILE A 489 28.19 -1.76 -37.95
C ILE A 489 26.73 -1.37 -38.17
N PRO A 490 26.32 -0.97 -39.39
CA PRO A 490 24.94 -0.60 -39.67
C PRO A 490 24.03 -1.82 -39.48
N ALA A 491 22.75 -1.59 -39.19
CA ALA A 491 21.74 -2.64 -39.20
C ALA A 491 21.08 -2.72 -40.59
N GLY A 492 20.49 -3.87 -40.91
CA GLY A 492 19.64 -4.01 -42.10
C GLY A 492 20.34 -4.26 -43.43
N CYS A 493 21.64 -4.55 -43.44
CA CYS A 493 22.38 -5.08 -44.59
C CYS A 493 22.17 -6.60 -44.77
N ALA A 494 22.30 -7.10 -46.00
CA ALA A 494 22.12 -8.51 -46.34
C ALA A 494 23.34 -9.36 -45.93
N SER A 495 24.53 -8.76 -45.86
CA SER A 495 25.76 -9.42 -45.46
C SER A 495 26.69 -8.50 -44.67
N TYR A 496 27.51 -9.12 -43.80
CA TYR A 496 28.51 -8.45 -42.96
C TYR A 496 29.77 -9.30 -42.92
N THR A 497 30.80 -8.88 -43.64
CA THR A 497 32.00 -9.68 -43.84
C THR A 497 33.23 -8.90 -43.38
N LEU A 498 33.85 -9.36 -42.29
CA LEU A 498 35.19 -8.94 -41.91
C LEU A 498 36.19 -9.80 -42.68
N SER A 499 37.15 -9.17 -43.37
CA SER A 499 38.28 -9.86 -43.97
C SER A 499 39.59 -9.13 -43.73
N PHE A 500 40.68 -9.86 -43.61
CA PHE A 500 42.04 -9.32 -43.58
C PHE A 500 43.01 -10.31 -44.18
N TRP A 501 44.17 -9.84 -44.60
CA TRP A 501 45.24 -10.70 -45.07
C TRP A 501 46.27 -10.88 -43.97
N LEU A 502 46.68 -12.14 -43.76
CA LEU A 502 47.65 -12.50 -42.73
C LEU A 502 48.82 -13.26 -43.36
N HIS A 503 50.02 -12.76 -43.14
CA HIS A 503 51.27 -13.51 -43.32
C HIS A 503 51.84 -13.84 -41.94
N VAL A 504 52.21 -15.11 -41.74
CA VAL A 504 52.86 -15.59 -40.52
C VAL A 504 54.23 -16.09 -40.91
N ASP A 505 55.26 -15.48 -40.34
CA ASP A 505 56.65 -15.87 -40.50
C ASP A 505 57.21 -16.26 -39.14
N THR A 506 57.95 -17.36 -39.06
CA THR A 506 58.44 -17.87 -37.77
C THR A 506 59.77 -18.57 -37.91
N ALA A 507 60.62 -18.41 -36.90
CA ALA A 507 61.82 -19.21 -36.71
C ALA A 507 61.55 -20.51 -35.94
N GLU A 508 60.33 -20.67 -35.38
CA GLU A 508 59.92 -21.90 -34.72
C GLU A 508 59.84 -23.06 -35.71
N THR A 509 60.42 -24.20 -35.34
CA THR A 509 60.45 -25.41 -36.20
C THR A 509 59.45 -26.48 -35.77
N THR A 510 58.72 -26.25 -34.68
CA THR A 510 57.69 -27.17 -34.20
C THR A 510 56.50 -27.23 -35.14
N THR A 511 55.91 -28.41 -35.29
CA THR A 511 54.67 -28.62 -36.05
C THR A 511 53.45 -28.87 -35.15
N SER A 512 53.64 -28.89 -33.82
CA SER A 512 52.59 -29.26 -32.87
C SER A 512 52.34 -28.25 -31.76
N THR A 513 53.29 -27.37 -31.46
CA THR A 513 53.19 -26.44 -30.33
C THR A 513 52.95 -25.01 -30.80
N ALA A 514 51.86 -24.42 -30.33
CA ALA A 514 51.50 -23.02 -30.57
C ALA A 514 52.07 -22.11 -29.47
N TYR A 515 53.34 -21.74 -29.61
CA TYR A 515 54.09 -20.88 -28.69
C TYR A 515 53.58 -19.44 -28.77
N ASP A 516 53.70 -18.83 -29.95
CA ASP A 516 53.28 -17.46 -30.20
C ASP A 516 51.88 -17.44 -30.80
N ARG A 517 51.07 -16.44 -30.46
CA ARG A 517 49.66 -16.38 -30.86
C ARG A 517 49.23 -15.00 -31.30
N LEU A 518 48.39 -14.97 -32.34
CA LEU A 518 47.59 -13.82 -32.73
C LEU A 518 46.12 -14.13 -32.47
N VAL A 519 45.50 -13.38 -31.54
CA VAL A 519 44.06 -13.47 -31.27
C VAL A 519 43.34 -12.33 -31.97
N VAL A 520 42.33 -12.68 -32.78
CA VAL A 520 41.47 -11.73 -33.50
C VAL A 520 40.11 -11.69 -32.83
N GLN A 521 39.68 -10.51 -32.42
CA GLN A 521 38.45 -10.31 -31.64
C GLN A 521 37.58 -9.21 -32.23
N VAL A 522 36.26 -9.37 -32.06
CA VAL A 522 35.26 -8.31 -32.26
C VAL A 522 34.47 -8.16 -30.96
N GLY A 523 34.56 -6.99 -30.33
CA GLY A 523 34.08 -6.82 -28.96
C GLY A 523 34.86 -7.71 -28.00
N THR A 524 34.16 -8.57 -27.25
CA THR A 524 34.78 -9.56 -26.35
C THR A 524 34.92 -10.96 -26.98
N ALA A 525 34.35 -11.18 -28.16
CA ALA A 525 34.34 -12.50 -28.80
C ALA A 525 35.61 -12.71 -29.63
N THR A 526 36.22 -13.89 -29.48
CA THR A 526 37.32 -14.34 -30.32
C THR A 526 36.78 -14.93 -31.63
N LEU A 527 37.16 -14.35 -32.77
CA LEU A 527 36.84 -14.86 -34.10
C LEU A 527 37.79 -15.98 -34.53
N ALA A 528 39.08 -15.81 -34.25
CA ALA A 528 40.09 -16.81 -34.52
C ALA A 528 41.34 -16.57 -33.66
N THR A 529 42.11 -17.64 -33.49
CA THR A 529 43.47 -17.60 -32.96
C THR A 529 44.40 -18.24 -33.98
N TYR A 530 45.44 -17.52 -34.37
CA TYR A 530 46.54 -18.03 -35.20
C TYR A 530 47.80 -18.17 -34.36
N SER A 531 48.76 -18.96 -34.80
CA SER A 531 50.05 -19.15 -34.14
C SER A 531 51.19 -19.36 -35.14
N ASN A 532 52.41 -19.55 -34.62
CA ASN A 532 53.57 -20.04 -35.37
C ASN A 532 53.27 -21.29 -36.22
N LEU A 533 52.31 -22.14 -35.81
CA LEU A 533 51.88 -23.32 -36.59
C LEU A 533 51.12 -22.96 -37.88
N ASN A 534 50.74 -21.70 -38.06
CA ASN A 534 50.07 -21.21 -39.26
C ASN A 534 51.05 -20.54 -40.24
N ALA A 535 52.36 -20.67 -40.02
CA ALA A 535 53.38 -20.16 -40.93
C ALA A 535 53.18 -20.72 -42.35
N ALA A 536 53.18 -19.81 -43.32
CA ALA A 536 53.00 -20.14 -44.73
C ALA A 536 53.65 -19.07 -45.60
N ALA A 537 54.07 -19.46 -46.81
CA ALA A 537 54.62 -18.50 -47.77
C ALA A 537 53.56 -17.47 -48.18
N GLY A 538 53.87 -16.19 -47.98
CA GLY A 538 53.02 -15.07 -48.37
C GLY A 538 51.75 -14.89 -47.53
N TYR A 539 50.86 -14.03 -48.02
CA TYR A 539 49.63 -13.67 -47.32
C TYR A 539 48.47 -14.62 -47.65
N THR A 540 47.68 -14.98 -46.63
CA THR A 540 46.41 -15.69 -46.79
C THR A 540 45.25 -14.83 -46.30
N GLN A 541 44.18 -14.71 -47.09
CA GLN A 541 42.98 -14.00 -46.68
C GLN A 541 42.20 -14.80 -45.63
N ARG A 542 41.77 -14.13 -44.57
CA ARG A 542 40.89 -14.64 -43.53
C ARG A 542 39.59 -13.87 -43.59
N SER A 543 38.45 -14.56 -43.46
CA SER A 543 37.13 -13.95 -43.61
C SER A 543 36.15 -14.51 -42.59
N PHE A 544 35.31 -13.64 -42.02
CA PHE A 544 34.37 -13.96 -40.94
C PHE A 544 33.03 -13.26 -41.18
N ASN A 545 31.94 -14.00 -40.99
CA ASN A 545 30.61 -13.41 -40.90
C ASN A 545 30.43 -12.78 -39.51
N VAL A 546 30.08 -11.50 -39.50
CA VAL A 546 29.91 -10.70 -38.28
C VAL A 546 28.51 -10.10 -38.16
N ALA A 547 27.52 -10.72 -38.80
CA ALA A 547 26.12 -10.28 -38.78
C ALA A 547 25.51 -10.18 -37.38
N GLY A 548 26.01 -10.96 -36.41
CA GLY A 548 25.58 -10.88 -35.00
C GLY A 548 25.85 -9.54 -34.33
N TYR A 549 26.69 -8.69 -34.94
CA TYR A 549 27.03 -7.35 -34.45
C TYR A 549 26.33 -6.22 -35.23
N ALA A 550 25.40 -6.56 -36.13
CA ALA A 550 24.64 -5.56 -36.89
C ALA A 550 23.90 -4.59 -35.94
N GLY A 551 24.03 -3.28 -36.19
CA GLY A 551 23.45 -2.22 -35.37
C GLY A 551 24.25 -1.85 -34.12
N GLN A 552 25.47 -2.39 -33.95
CA GLN A 552 26.31 -2.14 -32.78
C GLN A 552 27.62 -1.41 -33.15
N THR A 553 28.16 -0.66 -32.19
CA THR A 553 29.55 -0.18 -32.23
C THR A 553 30.45 -1.16 -31.48
N VAL A 554 31.41 -1.74 -32.18
CA VAL A 554 32.30 -2.80 -31.67
C VAL A 554 33.76 -2.48 -31.94
N THR A 555 34.64 -2.99 -31.09
CA THR A 555 36.10 -2.90 -31.30
C THR A 555 36.60 -4.13 -32.03
N LEU A 556 37.16 -3.95 -33.22
CA LEU A 556 38.01 -4.96 -33.87
C LEU A 556 39.39 -4.89 -33.23
N LYS A 557 39.91 -6.02 -32.75
CA LYS A 557 41.20 -6.07 -32.06
C LYS A 557 42.02 -7.28 -32.51
N PHE A 558 43.29 -7.03 -32.80
CA PHE A 558 44.34 -8.01 -32.99
C PHE A 558 45.29 -7.92 -31.79
N THR A 559 45.56 -9.06 -31.14
CA THR A 559 46.49 -9.15 -30.01
C THR A 559 47.52 -10.23 -30.31
N GLY A 560 48.77 -9.81 -30.53
CA GLY A 560 49.91 -10.71 -30.64
C GLY A 560 50.52 -10.95 -29.27
N THR A 561 50.76 -12.21 -28.90
CA THR A 561 51.58 -12.60 -27.75
C THR A 561 52.72 -13.49 -28.23
N GLU A 562 53.95 -13.07 -27.95
CA GLU A 562 55.18 -13.81 -28.24
C GLU A 562 55.76 -14.31 -26.92
N ASP A 563 56.27 -15.53 -26.88
CA ASP A 563 56.98 -16.07 -25.73
C ASP A 563 58.49 -15.74 -25.78
N ALA A 564 59.30 -16.37 -24.93
CA ALA A 564 60.75 -16.14 -24.92
C ALA A 564 61.47 -17.25 -25.69
N SER A 565 62.00 -16.96 -26.88
CA SER A 565 63.09 -17.67 -27.56
C SER A 565 63.16 -17.32 -29.06
N LEU A 566 62.33 -17.97 -29.90
CA LEU A 566 62.35 -17.83 -31.34
C LEU A 566 61.23 -16.89 -31.78
N GLN A 567 61.45 -16.18 -32.88
CA GLN A 567 60.52 -15.15 -33.31
C GLN A 567 59.32 -15.73 -34.06
N THR A 568 58.15 -15.13 -33.85
CA THR A 568 57.03 -15.23 -34.78
C THR A 568 56.46 -13.85 -35.09
N SER A 569 56.45 -13.52 -36.37
CA SER A 569 55.91 -12.29 -36.92
C SER A 569 54.50 -12.52 -37.46
N PHE A 570 53.54 -11.72 -37.00
CA PHE A 570 52.18 -11.69 -37.54
C PHE A 570 51.97 -10.40 -38.31
N VAL A 571 51.95 -10.50 -39.63
CA VAL A 571 51.83 -9.35 -40.54
C VAL A 571 50.41 -9.31 -41.10
N VAL A 572 49.65 -8.30 -40.68
CA VAL A 572 48.26 -8.05 -41.06
C VAL A 572 48.22 -6.90 -42.06
N ASP A 573 47.47 -7.10 -43.15
CA ASP A 573 47.28 -6.08 -44.17
C ASP A 573 45.87 -6.14 -44.79
N ASP A 574 45.46 -5.07 -45.47
CA ASP A 574 44.19 -4.93 -46.19
C ASP A 574 42.96 -5.38 -45.38
N VAL A 575 42.80 -4.82 -44.19
CA VAL A 575 41.67 -5.09 -43.30
C VAL A 575 40.41 -4.41 -43.84
N THR A 576 39.34 -5.18 -43.97
CA THR A 576 38.06 -4.76 -44.54
C THR A 576 36.91 -5.28 -43.69
N LEU A 577 35.89 -4.46 -43.47
CA LEU A 577 34.60 -4.83 -42.93
C LEU A 577 33.54 -4.31 -43.89
N GLN A 578 33.03 -5.19 -44.75
CA GLN A 578 32.03 -4.83 -45.75
C GLN A 578 30.64 -5.15 -45.22
N ALA A 579 29.77 -4.15 -45.18
CA ALA A 579 28.33 -4.34 -45.02
C ALA A 579 27.65 -4.04 -46.36
N SER A 580 26.80 -4.93 -46.87
CA SER A 580 26.09 -4.76 -48.14
C SER A 580 24.73 -5.43 -48.15
#